data_AF-A0A5N3VPN5-F1
#
_entry.id   AF-A0A5N3VPN5-F1
#
_cell.length_a   1.000
_cell.length_b   1.000
_cell.length_c   1.000
_cell.angle_alpha   90.00
_cell.angle_beta   90.00
_cell.angle_gamma   90.00
#
_symmetry.space_group_name_H-M   'P 1'
#
loop_
_entity.id
_entity.type
_entity.pdbx_description
1 polymer ?
#
loop_
_entity_poly.entity_id
_entity_poly.type
_entity_poly.pdbx_seq_one_letter_code
_entity_poly.pdbx_strand_id
1 'polypeptide(L)' 'RSEFKRCWNGQGACRTYCTKYETYMHLCPDATLCCLPYGLKPVKTQKV' A
#
# COMPACT_ATOMS: atom_id res chain seq x y z
N ARG A 1 -14.68 5.04 12.76
CA ARG A 1 -14.38 3.88 11.87
C ARG A 1 -13.62 4.44 10.69
N SER A 2 -12.28 4.44 10.73
CA SER A 2 -11.45 5.21 9.79
C SER A 2 -11.70 4.79 8.35
N GLU A 3 -12.32 5.69 7.58
CA GLU A 3 -12.43 5.63 6.13
C GLU A 3 -11.05 5.91 5.54
N PHE A 4 -10.16 4.92 5.71
CA PHE A 4 -8.75 4.92 5.33
C PHE A 4 -8.56 5.80 4.10
N LYS A 5 -7.73 6.84 4.24
CA LYS A 5 -7.22 7.63 3.12
C LYS A 5 -6.60 6.64 2.12
N ARG A 6 -7.37 6.22 1.14
CA ARG A 6 -6.95 5.17 0.22
C ARG A 6 -6.12 5.83 -0.87
N CYS A 7 -5.02 5.21 -1.22
CA CYS A 7 -4.20 5.59 -2.36
C CYS A 7 -4.36 4.53 -3.47
N TRP A 8 -3.75 4.75 -4.63
CA TRP A 8 -3.79 3.80 -5.74
C TRP A 8 -5.22 3.38 -6.14
N ASN A 9 -6.10 4.37 -6.33
CA ASN A 9 -7.50 4.17 -6.71
C ASN A 9 -8.33 3.29 -5.74
N GLY A 10 -8.05 3.37 -4.43
CA GLY A 10 -8.77 2.57 -3.45
C GLY A 10 -8.07 1.27 -3.04
N GLN A 11 -7.02 0.87 -3.76
CA GLN A 11 -6.33 -0.40 -3.56
C GLN A 11 -5.27 -0.34 -2.45
N GLY A 12 -4.71 0.85 -2.20
CA GLY A 12 -3.71 1.09 -1.16
C GLY A 12 -4.29 1.90 -0.01
N ALA A 13 -3.58 1.90 1.11
CA ALA A 13 -3.90 2.69 2.28
C ALA A 13 -2.74 3.64 2.61
N CYS A 14 -3.05 4.93 2.79
CA CYS A 14 -2.13 5.90 3.35
C CYS A 14 -1.98 5.64 4.85
N ARG A 15 -0.76 5.32 5.29
CA ARG A 15 -0.40 5.02 6.68
C ARG A 15 0.94 5.69 7.02
N THR A 16 1.24 5.93 8.29
CA THR A 16 2.56 6.44 8.69
C THR A 16 3.69 5.43 8.47
N TYR A 17 3.39 4.14 8.49
CA TYR A 17 4.32 3.05 8.16
C TYR A 17 3.59 1.94 7.38
N CYS A 18 4.32 1.29 6.47
CA CYS A 18 3.82 0.09 5.80
C CYS A 18 4.11 -1.14 6.65
N THR A 19 3.15 -2.05 6.74
CA THR A 19 3.36 -3.34 7.38
C THR A 19 4.25 -4.23 6.50
N LYS A 20 4.82 -5.31 7.05
CA LYS A 20 5.62 -6.27 6.28
C LYS A 20 4.86 -6.93 5.12
N TYR A 21 3.53 -6.88 5.15
CA TYR A 21 2.65 -7.40 4.11
C TYR A 21 2.18 -6.32 3.11
N GLU A 22 2.74 -5.12 3.21
CA GLU A 22 2.49 -4.02 2.30
C GLU A 22 3.79 -3.57 1.64
N THR A 23 3.67 -3.03 0.43
CA THR A 23 4.77 -2.41 -0.28
C THR A 23 4.55 -0.91 -0.30
N TYR A 24 5.61 -0.15 0.00
CA TYR A 24 5.59 1.29 -0.19
C TYR A 24 5.56 1.62 -1.69
N MET A 25 4.66 2.52 -2.09
CA MET A 25 4.63 3.06 -3.45
C MET A 25 5.04 4.53 -3.53
N HIS A 26 4.34 5.41 -2.80
CA HIS A 26 4.55 6.85 -2.86
C HIS A 26 4.13 7.52 -1.54
N LEU A 27 4.50 8.78 -1.34
CA LEU A 27 3.95 9.58 -0.24
C LEU A 27 2.56 10.08 -0.61
N CYS A 28 1.60 9.90 0.28
CA CYS A 28 0.30 10.55 0.22
C CYS A 28 0.44 12.05 0.53
N PRO A 29 -0.53 12.87 0.09
CA PRO A 29 -0.50 14.32 0.32
C PRO A 29 -0.47 14.72 1.81
N ASP A 30 -0.87 13.81 2.70
CA ASP A 30 -0.83 13.99 4.14
C ASP A 30 0.52 13.61 4.79
N ALA A 31 1.60 13.52 4.02
CA ALA A 31 2.93 13.07 4.45
C ALA A 31 2.99 11.63 5.01
N THR A 32 1.92 10.85 4.85
CA THR A 32 1.88 9.43 5.16
C THR A 32 2.34 8.59 3.96
N LEU A 33 2.87 7.41 4.19
CA LEU A 33 3.26 6.44 3.17
C LEU A 33 2.03 5.75 2.55
N CYS A 34 1.91 5.75 1.22
CA CYS A 34 0.97 4.91 0.49
C CYS A 34 1.48 3.46 0.51
N CYS A 35 0.77 2.64 1.26
CA CYS A 35 1.06 1.22 1.45
C CYS A 35 0.07 0.38 0.65
N LEU A 36 0.59 -0.47 -0.23
CA LEU A 36 -0.22 -1.40 -1.02
C LEU A 36 -0.06 -2.83 -0.52
N PRO A 37 -1.14 -3.56 -0.22
CA PRO A 37 -1.05 -4.97 0.17
C PRO A 37 -0.37 -5.80 -0.91
N TYR A 38 0.57 -6.69 -0.53
CA TYR A 38 1.23 -7.59 -1.49
C TYR A 38 0.25 -8.51 -2.21
N GLY A 39 -0.93 -8.78 -1.64
CA GLY A 39 -1.98 -9.60 -2.29
C GLY A 39 -2.60 -8.97 -3.55
N LEU A 40 -2.32 -7.69 -3.83
CA LEU A 40 -2.74 -7.00 -5.06
C LEU A 40 -1.65 -6.93 -6.13
N LYS A 41 -0.40 -7.20 -5.76
CA LYS A 41 0.59 -7.54 -6.80
C LYS A 41 0.29 -8.99 -7.16
N PRO A 42 0.04 -9.34 -8.44
CA PRO A 42 0.30 -10.72 -8.85
C PRO A 42 1.72 -10.95 -8.38
N VAL A 43 1.88 -11.87 -7.43
CA VAL A 43 3.18 -12.33 -6.99
C VAL A 43 3.95 -12.47 -8.29
N LYS A 44 5.02 -11.68 -8.48
CA LYS A 44 6.01 -12.09 -9.47
C LYS A 44 6.44 -13.42 -8.88
N THR A 45 5.76 -14.49 -9.32
CA THR A 45 6.15 -15.87 -9.16
C THR A 45 7.63 -15.78 -9.30
N GLN A 46 8.32 -16.04 -8.20
CA GLN A 46 9.73 -16.30 -8.21
C GLN A 46 9.88 -17.27 -9.37
N LYS A 47 10.40 -16.78 -10.50
CA LYS A 47 10.81 -17.66 -11.58
C LYS A 47 11.96 -18.41 -10.94
N VAL A 48 11.63 -19.58 -10.40
CA VAL A 48 12.54 -20.68 -10.15
C VAL A 48 13.36 -20.91 -11.41
#